data_AF-A0A4P2R0I6-F1
#
_entry.id   AF-A0A4P2R0I6-F1
#
_cell.length_a   1.000
_cell.length_b   1.000
_cell.length_c   1.000
_cell.angle_alpha   90.00
_cell.angle_beta   90.00
_cell.angle_gamma   90.00
#
_symmetry.space_group_name_H-M   'P 1'
#
loop_
_entity.id
_entity.type
_entity.pdbx_description
1 polymer ?
#
loop_
_entity_poly.entity_id
_entity_poly.type
_entity_poly.pdbx_seq_one_letter_code
_entity_poly.pdbx_strand_id
1 'polypeptide(L)'
;MGNRHHHKKLRADVRARMARTGESYQRALARILDERSAPAPARGVDLVPIEYFGAPAALATFEIAGRLACLVVSSSHRPRPFPHDPLVALAMRGPRTVH
;
A
#
# COMPACT_ATOMS: atom_id res chain seq x y z
N MET A 1 -23.48 26.19 2.01
CA MET A 1 -24.54 25.31 2.54
C MET A 1 -24.24 23.80 2.42
N GLY A 2 -22.97 23.34 2.30
CA GLY A 2 -22.66 21.92 2.00
C GLY A 2 -22.49 20.96 3.20
N ASN A 3 -22.10 21.45 4.38
CA ASN A 3 -21.68 20.56 5.48
C ASN A 3 -22.82 19.87 6.27
N ARG A 4 -24.06 20.37 6.22
CA ARG A 4 -25.16 19.77 7.01
C ARG A 4 -25.59 18.39 6.49
N HIS A 5 -25.54 18.18 5.17
CA HIS A 5 -25.96 16.93 4.55
C HIS A 5 -24.93 15.81 4.77
N HIS A 6 -23.64 16.16 4.77
CA HIS A 6 -22.54 15.22 5.01
C HIS A 6 -22.67 14.54 6.38
N HIS A 7 -23.00 15.30 7.44
CA HIS A 7 -23.18 14.75 8.78
C HIS A 7 -24.48 13.94 8.93
N LYS A 8 -25.51 14.17 8.10
CA LYS A 8 -26.74 13.37 8.09
C LYS A 8 -26.47 11.98 7.50
N LYS A 9 -25.74 11.91 6.38
CA LYS A 9 -25.37 10.64 5.73
C LYS A 9 -24.45 9.81 6.62
N LEU A 10 -23.41 10.43 7.19
CA LEU A 10 -22.49 9.73 8.10
C LEU A 10 -23.22 9.09 9.30
N ARG A 11 -24.17 9.81 9.91
CA ARG A 11 -24.97 9.25 11.01
C ARG A 11 -25.85 8.09 10.59
N ALA A 12 -26.41 8.12 9.39
CA ALA A 12 -27.18 7.01 8.84
C ALA A 12 -26.30 5.78 8.61
N ASP A 13 -25.11 5.97 8.03
CA ASP A 13 -24.14 4.90 7.77
C ASP A 13 -23.67 4.23 9.09
N VAL A 14 -23.40 5.04 10.12
CA VAL A 14 -23.02 4.53 11.45
C VAL A 14 -24.14 3.68 12.06
N ARG A 15 -25.39 4.17 12.04
CA ARG A 15 -26.54 3.39 12.56
C ARG A 15 -26.76 2.10 11.78
N ALA A 16 -26.66 2.14 10.45
CA ALA A 16 -26.79 0.95 9.61
C ALA A 16 -25.71 -0.09 9.95
N ARG A 17 -24.47 0.35 10.21
CA ARG A 17 -23.40 -0.54 10.66
C ARG A 17 -23.68 -1.13 12.03
N MET A 18 -24.04 -0.31 13.02
CA MET A 18 -24.41 -0.78 14.36
C MET A 18 -25.52 -1.84 14.31
N ALA A 19 -26.54 -1.64 13.46
CA ALA A 19 -27.63 -2.61 13.29
C ALA A 19 -27.16 -3.94 12.68
N ARG A 20 -26.13 -3.93 11.83
CA ARG A 20 -25.57 -5.14 11.20
C ARG A 20 -24.58 -5.88 12.10
N THR A 21 -23.75 -5.16 12.86
CA THR A 21 -22.61 -5.73 13.58
C THR A 21 -22.82 -5.81 15.09
N GLY A 22 -23.80 -5.10 15.65
CA GLY A 22 -24.00 -4.95 17.09
C GLY A 22 -22.94 -4.08 17.78
N GLU A 23 -22.09 -3.39 17.01
CA GLU A 23 -21.01 -2.57 17.56
C GLU A 23 -21.52 -1.28 18.24
N SER A 24 -20.73 -0.75 19.17
CA SER A 24 -20.99 0.58 19.75
C SER A 24 -20.79 1.69 18.72
N TYR A 25 -21.47 2.82 18.92
CA TYR A 25 -21.42 3.96 18.00
C TYR A 25 -19.99 4.45 17.73
N GLN A 26 -19.16 4.56 18.77
CA GLN A 26 -17.77 5.03 18.63
C GLN A 26 -16.93 4.08 17.77
N ARG A 27 -17.10 2.76 17.96
CA ARG A 27 -16.37 1.74 17.20
C ARG A 27 -16.82 1.73 15.74
N ALA A 28 -18.12 1.82 15.49
CA ALA A 28 -18.69 1.89 14.14
C ALA A 28 -18.26 3.18 13.40
N LEU A 29 -18.23 4.33 14.10
CA LEU A 29 -17.76 5.60 13.54
C LEU A 29 -16.27 5.54 13.19
N ALA A 30 -15.43 5.07 14.11
CA ALA A 30 -13.99 4.95 13.88
C ALA A 30 -13.70 4.08 12.66
N ARG A 31 -14.37 2.92 12.54
CA ARG A 31 -14.24 2.04 11.37
C ARG A 31 -14.67 2.68 10.06
N ILE A 32 -15.78 3.42 10.05
CA ILE A 32 -16.26 4.10 8.83
C ILE A 32 -15.29 5.20 8.40
N LEU A 33 -14.72 5.93 9.36
CA LEU A 33 -13.71 6.95 9.06
C LEU A 33 -12.41 6.32 8.55
N ASP A 34 -11.99 5.21 9.14
CA ASP A 34 -10.81 4.45 8.73
C ASP A 34 -10.96 3.89 7.31
N GLU A 35 -12.11 3.29 6.99
CA GLU A 35 -12.44 2.80 5.63
C GLU A 35 -12.50 3.92 4.58
N ARG A 36 -12.92 5.14 4.97
CA ARG A 36 -12.94 6.31 4.09
C ARG A 36 -11.58 6.98 3.93
N SER A 37 -10.69 6.80 4.90
CA SER A 37 -9.34 7.39 4.91
C SER A 37 -8.31 6.42 4.32
N ALA A 38 -8.63 5.12 4.27
CA ALA A 38 -7.83 4.14 3.60
C ALA A 38 -7.68 4.51 2.11
N PRO A 39 -6.45 4.62 1.58
CA PRO A 39 -6.27 4.78 0.15
C PRO A 39 -6.97 3.63 -0.57
N ALA A 40 -7.64 3.94 -1.68
CA ALA A 40 -8.29 2.92 -2.49
C ALA A 40 -7.28 1.79 -2.78
N PRO A 41 -7.69 0.50 -2.70
CA PRO A 41 -6.79 -0.60 -2.98
C PRO A 41 -6.21 -0.38 -4.38
N ALA A 42 -4.87 -0.37 -4.47
CA ALA A 42 -4.16 -0.21 -5.72
C ALA A 42 -4.68 -1.27 -6.71
N ARG A 43 -5.23 -0.81 -7.84
CA ARG A 43 -5.70 -1.69 -8.92
C ARG A 43 -4.56 -1.87 -9.92
N GLY A 44 -4.42 -3.06 -10.48
CA GLY A 44 -3.39 -3.37 -11.48
C GLY A 44 -1.99 -3.35 -10.88
N VAL A 45 -1.76 -4.09 -9.79
CA VAL A 45 -0.41 -4.27 -9.26
C VAL A 45 0.28 -5.38 -10.05
N ASP A 46 1.12 -5.00 -11.01
CA ASP A 46 2.00 -5.95 -11.69
C ASP A 46 3.32 -6.07 -10.94
N LEU A 47 3.68 -7.30 -10.58
CA LEU A 47 4.94 -7.65 -9.94
C LEU A 47 5.89 -8.25 -10.98
N VAL A 48 6.89 -7.48 -11.39
CA VAL A 48 7.91 -7.94 -12.33
C VAL A 48 9.16 -8.35 -11.55
N PRO A 49 9.61 -9.62 -11.62
CA PRO A 49 10.87 -10.03 -11.01
C PRO A 49 12.05 -9.26 -11.62
N ILE A 50 12.92 -8.70 -10.79
CA ILE A 50 14.12 -7.99 -11.21
C ILE A 50 15.32 -8.36 -10.34
N GLU A 51 16.52 -8.05 -10.84
CA GLU A 51 17.73 -8.05 -10.04
C GLU A 51 18.10 -6.61 -9.67
N TYR A 52 17.86 -6.24 -8.42
CA TYR A 52 18.15 -4.90 -7.90
C TYR A 52 19.51 -4.92 -7.20
N PHE A 53 20.54 -4.38 -7.86
CA PHE A 53 21.92 -4.34 -7.34
C PHE A 53 22.44 -5.72 -6.89
N GLY A 54 22.16 -6.75 -7.70
CA GLY A 54 22.54 -8.14 -7.45
C GLY A 54 21.65 -8.88 -6.45
N ALA A 55 20.58 -8.24 -5.96
CA ALA A 55 19.63 -8.84 -5.02
C ALA A 55 18.31 -9.15 -5.75
N PRO A 56 17.73 -10.34 -5.53
CA PRO A 56 16.42 -10.66 -6.09
C PRO A 56 15.35 -9.74 -5.48
N ALA A 57 14.61 -9.04 -6.34
CA ALA A 57 13.56 -8.12 -5.97
C ALA A 57 12.38 -8.23 -6.95
N ALA A 58 11.29 -7.55 -6.64
CA ALA A 58 10.20 -7.34 -7.56
C ALA A 58 9.97 -5.84 -7.77
N LEU A 59 9.72 -5.44 -8.99
CA LEU A 59 9.18 -4.12 -9.32
C LEU A 59 7.66 -4.21 -9.26
N ALA A 60 7.06 -3.54 -8.28
CA ALA A 60 5.63 -3.36 -8.19
C ALA A 60 5.24 -2.09 -8.95
N THR A 61 4.48 -2.24 -10.03
CA THR A 61 3.89 -1.12 -10.76
C THR A 61 2.40 -1.08 -10.47
N PHE A 62 1.85 0.09 -10.18
CA PHE A 62 0.43 0.25 -9.87
C PHE A 62 -0.05 1.67 -10.13
N GLU A 63 -1.35 1.83 -10.33
CA GLU A 63 -1.95 3.15 -10.45
C GLU A 63 -2.49 3.66 -9.12
N ILE A 64 -2.14 4.90 -8.78
CA ILE A 64 -2.70 5.61 -7.63
C ILE A 64 -3.11 7.02 -8.06
N ALA A 65 -4.39 7.37 -7.84
CA ALA A 65 -4.97 8.66 -8.23
C ALA A 65 -4.73 9.04 -9.72
N GLY A 66 -4.82 8.07 -10.63
CA GLY A 66 -4.62 8.28 -12.08
C GLY A 66 -3.16 8.50 -12.48
N ARG A 67 -2.20 8.17 -11.60
CA ARG A 67 -0.77 8.21 -11.88
C ARG A 67 -0.17 6.83 -11.73
N LEU A 68 0.67 6.44 -12.68
CA LEU A 68 1.49 5.25 -12.58
C LEU A 68 2.59 5.49 -11.53
N ALA A 69 2.68 4.59 -10.56
CA ALA A 69 3.72 4.56 -9.54
C ALA A 69 4.46 3.22 -9.60
N CYS A 70 5.75 3.26 -9.27
CA CYS A 70 6.62 2.09 -9.24
C CYS A 70 7.33 2.02 -7.89
N LEU A 71 7.33 0.84 -7.26
CA LEU A 71 8.06 0.55 -6.02
C LEU A 71 8.91 -0.69 -6.21
N VAL A 72 10.15 -0.65 -5.71
CA VAL A 72 10.99 -1.85 -5.65
C VAL A 72 10.77 -2.50 -4.29
N VAL A 73 10.31 -3.75 -4.30
CA VAL A 73 9.98 -4.54 -3.10
C VAL A 73 10.93 -5.72 -2.98
N SER A 74 11.37 -5.98 -1.74
CA SER A 74 12.28 -7.09 -1.46
C SER A 74 11.52 -8.40 -1.64
N SER A 75 12.16 -9.37 -2.28
CA SER A 75 11.53 -10.68 -2.50
C SER A 75 11.20 -11.32 -1.16
N SER A 76 9.98 -11.84 -1.02
CA SER A 76 9.52 -12.61 0.16
C SER A 76 10.40 -13.84 0.43
N HIS A 77 11.13 -14.34 -0.59
CA HIS A 77 12.05 -15.47 -0.44
C HIS A 77 13.39 -15.11 0.22
N ARG A 78 13.74 -13.81 0.29
CA ARG A 78 14.92 -13.32 1.02
C ARG A 78 14.59 -11.98 1.67
N PRO A 79 14.03 -11.97 2.89
CA PRO A 79 13.77 -10.75 3.64
C PRO A 79 15.10 -10.18 4.14
N ARG A 80 15.84 -9.52 3.24
CA ARG A 80 16.93 -8.62 3.60
C ARG A 80 16.42 -7.20 3.38
N PRO A 81 16.73 -6.26 4.29
CA PRO A 81 16.49 -4.86 4.01
C PRO A 81 17.24 -4.50 2.73
N PHE A 82 16.62 -3.68 1.87
CA PHE A 82 17.38 -3.08 0.78
C PHE A 82 18.57 -2.33 1.35
N PRO A 83 19.75 -2.43 0.73
CA PRO A 83 20.89 -1.62 1.16
C PRO A 83 20.50 -0.15 1.14
N HIS A 84 20.80 0.57 2.22
CA HIS A 84 20.60 2.03 2.30
C HIS A 84 21.37 2.76 1.18
N ASP A 85 22.55 2.23 0.81
CA ASP A 85 23.37 2.70 -0.29
C ASP A 85 23.54 1.60 -1.35
N PRO A 86 22.60 1.46 -2.31
CA PRO A 86 22.60 0.35 -3.26
C PRO A 86 23.81 0.34 -4.22
N LEU A 87 24.30 1.53 -4.59
CA LEU A 87 25.50 1.68 -5.44
C LEU A 87 26.76 1.21 -4.70
N VAL A 88 26.87 1.51 -3.41
CA VAL A 88 27.99 1.07 -2.57
C VAL A 88 27.92 -0.45 -2.36
N ALA A 89 26.73 -0.99 -2.10
CA ALA A 89 26.53 -2.43 -1.98
C ALA A 89 26.90 -3.19 -3.26
N LEU A 90 26.65 -2.61 -4.44
CA LEU A 90 27.08 -3.16 -5.71
C LEU A 90 28.60 -3.10 -5.89
N ALA A 91 29.22 -1.96 -5.61
CA ALA A 91 30.66 -1.77 -5.73
C ALA A 91 31.45 -2.76 -4.84
N MET A 92 30.95 -3.02 -3.63
CA MET A 92 31.54 -3.98 -2.69
C MET A 92 31.40 -5.44 -3.12
N ARG A 93 30.51 -5.74 -4.07
CA ARG A 93 30.21 -7.12 -4.49
C ARG A 93 31.19 -7.67 -5.53
N GLY A 94 32.07 -6.83 -6.08
CA GLY A 94 33.01 -7.16 -7.15
C GLY A 94 32.31 -7.46 -8.49
N PRO A 95 33.03 -7.38 -9.62
CA PRO A 95 32.48 -7.74 -10.91
C PRO A 95 32.15 -9.24 -10.92
N ARG A 96 30.87 -9.57 -11.12
CA ARG A 96 30.45 -10.94 -11.44
C ARG A 96 30.51 -11.09 -12.95
N THR A 97 31.42 -11.93 -13.44
CA THR A 97 31.43 -12.41 -14.82
C THR A 97 30.14 -13.20 -15.05
N VAL A 98 29.27 -12.65 -15.90
CA VAL A 98 28.10 -13.36 -16.43
C VAL A 98 28.65 -14.32 -17.50
N HIS A 99 28.60 -15.62 -17.21
CA HIS A 99 28.88 -16.68 -18.18
C HIS A 99 27.58 -17.12 -18.86
#